data_AF-A0A1K1PQ01-F1
#
_entry.id   AF-A0A1K1PQ01-F1
#
_cell.length_a   1.000
_cell.length_b   1.000
_cell.length_c   1.000
_cell.angle_alpha   90.00
_cell.angle_beta   90.00
_cell.angle_gamma   90.00
#
_symmetry.space_group_name_H-M   'P 1'
#
loop_
_entity.id
_entity.type
_entity.pdbx_description
1 polymer ?
#
loop_
_entity_poly.entity_id
_entity_poly.type
_entity_poly.pdbx_seq_one_letter_code
_entity_poly.pdbx_strand_id
1 'polypeptide(L)' 'MFAIIGWLGALLFIVSYLLLSMGRLSSKSKLYHMLNILGAVCLIANGFALNDFPNIVVNAVWAGIGVYAIVKIVK' A
#
# COMPACT_ATOMS: atom_id res chain seq x y z
N MET A 1 -12.17 -12.31 9.86
CA MET A 1 -10.84 -11.73 10.21
C MET A 1 -10.15 -11.13 8.99
N PHE A 2 -9.84 -11.91 7.93
CA PHE A 2 -9.18 -11.39 6.72
C PHE A 2 -9.90 -10.23 6.05
N ALA A 3 -11.24 -10.23 6.02
CA ALA A 3 -12.02 -9.11 5.50
C ALA A 3 -11.70 -7.78 6.22
N ILE A 4 -11.54 -7.78 7.55
CA ILE A 4 -11.18 -6.57 8.31
C ILE A 4 -9.78 -6.08 7.91
N ILE A 5 -8.85 -7.02 7.71
CA ILE A 5 -7.49 -6.72 7.22
C ILE A 5 -7.56 -6.12 5.81
N GLY A 6 -8.38 -6.69 4.92
CA GLY A 6 -8.59 -6.17 3.57
C GLY A 6 -9.14 -4.74 3.57
N TRP A 7 -10.17 -4.48 4.37
CA TRP A 7 -10.75 -3.14 4.52
C TRP A 7 -9.77 -2.14 5.14
N LEU A 8 -8.96 -2.56 6.12
CA LEU A 8 -7.89 -1.74 6.67
C LEU A 8 -6.85 -1.39 5.59
N GLY A 9 -6.47 -2.37 4.76
CA GLY A 9 -5.55 -2.16 3.64
C GLY A 9 -6.09 -1.15 2.62
N ALA A 10 -7.37 -1.28 2.26
CA ALA A 10 -8.07 -0.34 1.39
C ALA A 10 -8.10 1.09 2.00
N LEU A 11 -8.40 1.21 3.30
CA LEU A 11 -8.39 2.49 4.01
C LEU A 11 -7.01 3.14 3.97
N LEU A 12 -5.94 2.37 4.18
CA LEU A 12 -4.56 2.87 4.11
C LEU A 12 -4.22 3.42 2.73
N PHE A 13 -4.60 2.73 1.65
CA PHE A 13 -4.43 3.23 0.29
C PHE A 13 -5.20 4.52 0.04
N ILE A 14 -6.47 4.56 0.44
CA ILE A 14 -7.34 5.73 0.25
C ILE A 14 -6.77 6.93 1.01
N VAL A 15 -6.41 6.77 2.28
CA VAL A 15 -5.82 7.86 3.10
C VAL A 15 -4.49 8.31 2.52
N SER A 16 -3.62 7.37 2.10
CA SER A 16 -2.34 7.68 1.48
C SER A 16 -2.50 8.53 0.21
N TYR A 17 -3.40 8.11 -0.68
CA TYR A 17 -3.68 8.82 -1.92
C TYR A 17 -4.37 10.17 -1.65
N LEU A 18 -5.34 10.22 -0.73
CA LEU A 18 -6.01 11.47 -0.34
C LEU A 18 -5.00 12.50 0.17
N LEU A 19 -4.09 12.10 1.06
CA LEU A 19 -3.05 12.99 1.59
C LEU A 19 -2.08 13.46 0.49
N LEU A 20 -1.75 12.60 -0.47
CA LEU A 20 -0.97 12.98 -1.66
C LEU A 20 -1.72 14.01 -2.52
N SER A 21 -3.01 13.75 -2.83
CA SER A 21 -3.83 14.63 -3.66
C SER A 21 -4.09 16.00 -3.02
N MET A 22 -4.19 16.07 -1.69
CA MET A 22 -4.26 17.33 -0.94
C MET A 22 -2.92 18.07 -0.83
N GLY A 23 -1.83 17.51 -1.38
CA GLY A 23 -0.48 18.06 -1.25
C GLY A 23 0.10 17.99 0.17
N ARG A 24 -0.55 17.26 1.08
CA ARG A 24 -0.07 17.03 2.47
C ARG A 24 1.09 16.03 2.50
N LEU A 25 1.11 15.10 1.55
CA LEU A 25 2.24 14.24 1.27
C LEU A 25 2.73 14.49 -0.15
N SER A 26 3.99 14.17 -0.40
CA SER A 26 4.57 14.18 -1.75
C SER A 26 5.04 12.78 -2.13
N SER A 27 5.25 12.53 -3.41
CA SER A 27 5.86 11.29 -3.90
C SER A 27 7.30 11.06 -3.41
N LYS A 28 7.92 12.07 -2.79
CA LYS A 28 9.23 11.97 -2.10
C LYS A 28 9.10 11.72 -0.60
N SER A 29 7.88 11.56 -0.08
CA SER A 29 7.63 11.31 1.34
C SER A 29 7.78 9.83 1.67
N LYS A 30 8.61 9.51 2.68
CA LYS A 30 8.73 8.15 3.22
C LYS A 30 7.40 7.64 3.75
N LEU A 31 6.63 8.50 4.43
CA LEU A 31 5.33 8.14 5.03
C LEU A 31 4.32 7.72 3.96
N TYR A 32 4.28 8.41 2.81
CA TYR A 32 3.40 8.04 1.69
C TYR A 32 3.69 6.62 1.21
N HIS A 33 4.96 6.28 0.98
CA HIS A 33 5.35 4.95 0.53
C HIS A 33 5.12 3.89 1.61
N MET A 34 5.35 4.19 2.89
CA MET A 34 5.06 3.27 3.99
C MET A 34 3.57 2.95 4.09
N LEU A 35 2.69 3.94 3.95
CA LEU A 35 1.24 3.72 3.95
C LEU A 35 0.80 2.81 2.79
N ASN A 36 1.35 3.02 1.59
CA ASN A 36 1.08 2.15 0.44
C ASN A 36 1.60 0.72 0.65
N ILE A 37 2.80 0.54 1.21
CA ILE A 37 3.34 -0.79 1.51
C ILE A 37 2.47 -1.52 2.55
N LEU A 38 2.08 -0.84 3.64
CA LEU A 38 1.20 -1.44 4.65
C LEU A 38 -0.16 -1.80 4.06
N GLY A 39 -0.75 -0.91 3.24
CA GLY A 39 -1.99 -1.19 2.51
C GLY A 39 -1.87 -2.41 1.61
N ALA A 40 -0.78 -2.50 0.86
CA ALA A 40 -0.48 -3.63 -0.03
C ALA A 40 -0.37 -4.95 0.74
N VAL A 41 0.39 -4.99 1.85
CA VAL A 41 0.56 -6.21 2.67
C VAL A 41 -0.79 -6.69 3.22
N CYS A 42 -1.63 -5.76 3.68
CA CYS A 42 -2.99 -6.10 4.13
C CYS A 42 -3.85 -6.70 3.02
N LEU A 43 -3.84 -6.11 1.81
CA LEU A 43 -4.61 -6.61 0.67
C LEU A 43 -4.07 -7.94 0.14
N ILE A 44 -2.76 -8.17 0.14
CA ILE A 44 -2.14 -9.45 -0.18
C ILE A 44 -2.62 -10.54 0.79
N ALA A 45 -2.58 -10.27 2.10
CA ALA A 45 -3.03 -11.22 3.10
C ALA A 45 -4.52 -11.59 2.94
N ASN A 46 -5.37 -10.61 2.62
CA ASN A 46 -6.77 -10.86 2.29
C ASN A 46 -6.93 -11.61 0.95
N GLY A 47 -6.13 -11.28 -0.06
CA GLY A 47 -6.14 -11.92 -1.38
C GLY A 47 -5.83 -13.40 -1.30
N PHE A 48 -4.85 -13.81 -0.49
CA PHE A 48 -4.57 -15.24 -0.26
C PHE A 48 -5.77 -15.98 0.35
N ALA A 49 -6.51 -15.35 1.28
CA ALA A 49 -7.69 -15.95 1.88
C ALA A 49 -8.86 -16.12 0.89
N LEU A 50 -8.89 -15.32 -0.17
CA LEU A 50 -9.93 -15.33 -1.20
C LEU A 50 -9.49 -15.99 -2.52
N ASN A 51 -8.24 -16.48 -2.62
CA ASN A 51 -7.60 -16.91 -3.88
C ASN A 51 -7.67 -15.85 -4.99
N ASP A 52 -7.59 -14.57 -4.63
CA ASP A 52 -7.64 -13.42 -5.54
C ASP A 52 -6.23 -13.10 -6.06
N PHE A 53 -5.77 -13.91 -7.03
CA PHE A 53 -4.45 -13.75 -7.63
C PHE A 53 -4.20 -12.37 -8.27
N PRO A 54 -5.16 -11.77 -9.01
CA PRO A 54 -4.98 -10.41 -9.54
C PRO A 54 -4.65 -9.40 -8.43
N ASN A 55 -5.37 -9.44 -7.31
CA ASN A 55 -5.12 -8.57 -6.17
C ASN A 55 -3.73 -8.79 -5.56
N ILE A 56 -3.35 -10.05 -5.35
CA ILE A 56 -2.04 -10.41 -4.80
C ILE A 56 -0.91 -9.85 -5.66
N VAL A 57 -0.97 -10.05 -6.98
CA VAL A 57 0.09 -9.62 -7.91
C VAL A 57 0.20 -8.09 -7.96
N VAL A 58 -0.94 -7.39 -8.10
CA VAL A 58 -0.95 -5.92 -8.16
C VAL A 58 -0.39 -5.32 -6.87
N ASN A 59 -0.82 -5.83 -5.71
CA ASN A 59 -0.34 -5.32 -4.43
C ASN A 59 1.13 -5.67 -4.16
N ALA A 60 1.62 -6.82 -4.62
CA ALA A 60 3.04 -7.16 -4.54
C ALA A 60 3.90 -6.17 -5.36
N VAL A 61 3.44 -5.78 -6.56
CA VAL A 61 4.11 -4.75 -7.37
C VAL A 61 4.10 -3.40 -6.66
N TRP A 62 2.96 -2.98 -6.09
CA TRP A 62 2.86 -1.74 -5.32
C TRP A 62 3.80 -1.72 -4.11
N ALA A 63 3.87 -2.83 -3.36
CA ALA A 63 4.81 -2.96 -2.26
C ALA A 63 6.26 -2.82 -2.74
N GLY A 64 6.62 -3.47 -3.85
CA GLY A 64 7.94 -3.35 -4.47
C GLY A 64 8.30 -1.92 -4.89
N ILE A 65 7.37 -1.21 -5.52
CA ILE A 65 7.54 0.20 -5.88
C ILE A 65 7.75 1.07 -4.63
N GLY A 66 6.94 0.85 -3.59
CA GLY A 66 7.07 1.59 -2.33
C GLY A 66 8.42 1.36 -1.65
N VAL A 67 8.91 0.11 -1.61
CA VAL A 67 10.23 -0.22 -1.03
C VAL A 67 11.34 0.48 -1.82
N TYR A 68 11.32 0.37 -3.15
CA TYR A 68 12.29 1.04 -4.02
C TYR A 68 12.31 2.56 -3.79
N ALA A 69 11.14 3.18 -3.70
CA ALA A 69 11.04 4.61 -3.46
C ALA A 69 11.60 5.01 -2.09
N ILE A 70 11.32 4.26 -1.02
CA ILE A 70 11.89 4.52 0.31
C ILE A 70 13.41 4.43 0.29
N VAL A 71 13.97 3.38 -0.33
CA VAL A 71 15.44 3.22 -0.45
C VAL A 71 16.06 4.42 -1.15
N LYS A 72 15.42 4.93 -2.21
CA LYS A 72 15.87 6.13 -2.93
C LYS A 72 15.72 7.44 -2.14
N ILE A 73 14.76 7.53 -1.21
CA ILE A 73 14.53 8.73 -0.38
C ILE A 73 15.47 8.76 0.83
N VAL A 74 15.86 7.59 1.35
CA VAL A 74 16.76 7.49 2.52
C VAL A 74 18.23 7.64 2.13
N LYS A 75 18.59 7.26 0.91
CA LYS A 75 19.92 7.43 0.33
C LYS A 75 20.12 8.86 -0.17
#